data_AF-A0A0R0CPQ9-F1
#
_entry.id   AF-A0A0R0CPQ9-F1
#
_cell.length_a   1.000
_cell.length_b   1.000
_cell.length_c   1.000
_cell.angle_alpha   90.00
_cell.angle_beta   90.00
_cell.angle_gamma   90.00
#
_symmetry.space_group_name_H-M   'P 1'
#
loop_
_entity.id
_entity.type
_entity.pdbx_description
1 polymer ?
#
loop_
_entity_poly.entity_id
_entity_poly.type
_entity_poly.pdbx_seq_one_letter_code
_entity_poly.pdbx_strand_id
1 'polypeptide(L)'
;MTDTARQVLDALHEDLDALKNAIDAEDHDRAEQIVAAHDQRLRSYIQDNGAAAAADALQLLLEQQHTLTGRMRELRDEAAAHLRAERQSTRAASAYIQAGTLA
;
A
#
# COMPACT_ATOMS: atom_id res chain seq x y z
N MET A 1 -30.99 9.02 7.66
CA MET A 1 -29.61 8.80 8.15
C MET A 1 -28.89 7.64 7.42
N THR A 2 -29.59 6.74 6.74
CA THR A 2 -29.00 5.62 5.98
C THR A 2 -28.22 6.02 4.73
N ASP A 3 -28.55 7.16 4.11
CA ASP A 3 -27.93 7.59 2.86
C ASP A 3 -26.50 8.12 3.06
N THR A 4 -26.27 8.87 4.14
CA THR A 4 -24.94 9.38 4.50
C THR A 4 -23.96 8.26 4.86
N ALA A 5 -24.40 7.26 5.63
CA ALA A 5 -23.56 6.11 5.98
C ALA A 5 -23.15 5.31 4.74
N ARG A 6 -24.07 5.13 3.78
CA ARG A 6 -23.78 4.47 2.50
C ARG A 6 -22.77 5.26 1.66
N GLN A 7 -22.96 6.57 1.51
CA GLN A 7 -22.00 7.42 0.80
C GLN A 7 -20.60 7.39 1.40
N VAL A 8 -20.49 7.31 2.73
CA VAL A 8 -19.18 7.20 3.40
C VAL A 8 -18.54 5.84 3.13
N LEU A 9 -19.32 4.75 3.12
CA LEU A 9 -18.82 3.43 2.73
C LEU A 9 -18.37 3.39 1.28
N ASP A 10 -19.16 3.94 0.36
CA ASP A 10 -18.80 3.99 -1.06
C ASP A 10 -17.47 4.74 -1.24
N ALA A 11 -17.30 5.87 -0.57
CA ALA A 11 -16.05 6.63 -0.58
C ALA A 11 -14.86 5.85 0.02
N LEU A 12 -15.07 5.01 1.05
CA LEU A 12 -14.01 4.15 1.59
C LEU A 12 -13.58 3.07 0.59
N HIS A 13 -14.50 2.53 -0.22
CA HIS A 13 -14.14 1.59 -1.29
C HIS A 13 -13.40 2.31 -2.42
N GLU A 14 -13.85 3.49 -2.82
CA GLU A 14 -13.18 4.33 -3.82
C GLU A 14 -11.75 4.71 -3.39
N ASP A 15 -11.54 5.00 -2.10
CA ASP A 15 -10.21 5.29 -1.54
C ASP A 15 -9.27 4.07 -1.71
N LEU A 16 -9.75 2.83 -1.54
CA LEU A 16 -8.93 1.62 -1.74
C LEU A 16 -8.62 1.35 -3.22
N ASP A 17 -9.58 1.57 -4.12
CA ASP A 17 -9.35 1.46 -5.57
C ASP A 17 -8.35 2.53 -6.04
N ALA A 18 -8.47 3.76 -5.54
CA ALA A 18 -7.52 4.83 -5.82
C ALA A 18 -6.12 4.51 -5.28
N LEU A 19 -6.02 3.92 -4.09
CA LEU A 19 -4.74 3.51 -3.51
C LEU A 19 -4.07 2.42 -4.33
N LYS A 20 -4.83 1.42 -4.80
CA LYS A 20 -4.33 0.40 -5.72
C LYS A 20 -3.74 1.03 -6.98
N ASN A 21 -4.48 1.93 -7.62
CA ASN A 21 -4.02 2.60 -8.84
C ASN A 21 -2.77 3.45 -8.59
N ALA A 22 -2.67 4.14 -7.44
CA ALA A 22 -1.48 4.92 -7.08
C ALA A 22 -0.25 4.03 -6.87
N ILE A 23 -0.43 2.87 -6.22
CA ILE A 23 0.65 1.88 -6.05
C ILE A 23 1.08 1.29 -7.39
N ASP A 24 0.13 0.92 -8.25
CA ASP A 24 0.43 0.37 -9.58
C ASP A 24 1.12 1.40 -10.50
N ALA A 25 0.89 2.70 -10.25
CA ALA A 25 1.54 3.81 -10.94
C ALA A 25 2.86 4.27 -10.28
N GLU A 26 3.30 3.62 -9.20
CA GLU A 26 4.46 4.01 -8.38
C GLU A 26 4.39 5.45 -7.80
N ASP A 27 3.18 6.01 -7.70
CA ASP A 27 2.93 7.34 -7.13
C ASP A 27 2.78 7.25 -5.61
N HIS A 28 3.93 7.14 -4.94
CA HIS A 28 4.01 6.95 -3.49
C HIS A 28 3.47 8.14 -2.68
N ASP A 29 3.69 9.37 -3.16
CA ASP A 29 3.20 10.59 -2.49
C ASP A 29 1.67 10.61 -2.52
N ARG A 30 1.07 10.22 -3.66
CA ARG A 30 -0.39 10.11 -3.78
C ARG A 30 -0.94 8.97 -2.92
N ALA A 31 -0.25 7.84 -2.88
CA ALA A 31 -0.64 6.70 -2.04
C ALA A 31 -0.68 7.09 -0.54
N GLU A 32 0.31 7.83 -0.04
CA GLU A 32 0.34 8.31 1.34
C GLU A 32 -0.86 9.22 1.67
N GLN A 33 -1.19 10.15 0.78
CA GLN A 33 -2.34 11.05 0.95
C GLN A 33 -3.66 10.27 1.03
N ILE A 34 -3.83 9.25 0.18
CA ILE A 34 -5.04 8.44 0.15
C ILE A 34 -5.17 7.63 1.44
N VAL A 35 -4.08 7.02 1.93
CA VAL A 35 -4.10 6.28 3.21
C VAL A 35 -4.50 7.19 4.38
N ALA A 36 -3.96 8.40 4.45
CA ALA A 36 -4.29 9.34 5.52
C ALA A 36 -5.77 9.77 5.49
N ALA A 37 -6.30 10.06 4.29
CA ALA A 37 -7.70 10.40 4.11
C ALA A 37 -8.64 9.23 4.45
N HIS A 38 -8.26 8.02 4.05
CA HIS A 38 -8.99 6.77 4.33
C HIS A 38 -9.11 6.50 5.83
N ASP A 39 -8.00 6.60 6.58
CA ASP A 39 -8.00 6.39 8.05
C ASP A 39 -8.91 7.39 8.76
N GLN A 40 -8.84 8.67 8.36
CA GLN A 40 -9.68 9.71 8.93
C GLN A 40 -11.18 9.47 8.66
N ARG A 41 -11.53 9.05 7.44
CA ARG A 41 -12.90 8.73 7.04
C ARG A 41 -13.42 7.50 7.80
N LEU A 42 -12.60 6.46 7.95
CA LEU A 42 -12.94 5.24 8.68
C LEU A 42 -13.20 5.52 10.17
N ARG A 43 -12.34 6.31 10.83
CA ARG A 43 -12.53 6.71 12.23
C ARG A 43 -13.84 7.45 12.43
N SER A 44 -14.14 8.39 11.54
CA SER A 44 -15.38 9.16 11.57
C SER A 44 -16.60 8.25 11.41
N TYR A 45 -16.55 7.31 10.45
CA TYR A 45 -17.63 6.34 10.24
C TYR A 45 -17.91 5.46 11.45
N ILE A 46 -16.86 4.94 12.11
CA ILE A 46 -16.99 4.11 13.31
C ILE A 46 -17.55 4.93 14.48
N GLN A 47 -17.13 6.19 14.62
CA GLN A 47 -17.63 7.08 15.66
C GLN A 47 -19.13 7.38 15.48
N ASP A 48 -19.58 7.58 14.24
CA ASP A 48 -20.96 7.96 13.94
C ASP A 48 -21.95 6.78 13.97
N ASN A 49 -21.50 5.57 13.62
CA ASN A 49 -22.37 4.39 13.50
C ASN A 49 -22.20 3.38 14.66
N GLY A 50 -21.13 3.51 15.45
CA GLY A 50 -20.78 2.56 16.50
C GLY A 50 -20.13 1.29 15.95
N ALA A 51 -19.19 0.72 16.72
CA ALA A 51 -18.33 -0.38 16.28
C ALA A 51 -19.11 -1.65 15.87
N ALA A 52 -20.23 -1.96 16.53
CA ALA A 52 -21.00 -3.16 16.25
C ALA A 52 -21.80 -3.09 14.93
N ALA A 53 -22.39 -1.93 14.62
CA ALA A 53 -23.12 -1.76 13.36
C ALA A 53 -22.18 -1.56 12.16
N ALA A 54 -20.96 -1.07 12.42
CA ALA A 54 -19.93 -0.92 11.40
C ALA A 54 -19.27 -2.26 11.02
N ALA A 55 -19.27 -3.27 11.89
CA ALA A 55 -18.55 -4.53 11.69
C ALA A 55 -18.98 -5.26 10.40
N ASP A 56 -20.28 -5.46 10.21
CA ASP A 56 -20.80 -6.15 9.01
C ASP A 56 -20.60 -5.31 7.73
N ALA A 57 -20.74 -3.99 7.84
CA ALA A 57 -20.60 -3.07 6.71
C ALA A 57 -19.14 -2.93 6.23
N LEU A 58 -18.17 -3.13 7.12
CA LEU A 58 -16.73 -2.98 6.84
C LEU A 58 -16.06 -4.29 6.41
N GLN A 59 -16.76 -5.43 6.40
CA GLN A 59 -16.14 -6.71 6.09
C GLN A 59 -15.54 -6.75 4.68
N LEU A 60 -16.28 -6.24 3.67
CA LEU A 60 -15.78 -6.14 2.30
C LEU A 60 -14.57 -5.19 2.19
N LEU A 61 -14.58 -4.12 2.98
CA LEU A 61 -13.47 -3.16 3.04
C LEU A 61 -12.20 -3.80 3.61
N LEU A 62 -12.34 -4.64 4.64
CA LEU A 62 -11.22 -5.37 5.24
C LEU A 62 -10.60 -6.38 4.26
N GLU A 63 -11.42 -7.08 3.48
CA GLU A 63 -10.94 -7.99 2.45
C GLU A 63 -10.08 -7.25 1.40
N GLN A 64 -10.57 -6.11 0.91
CA GLN A 64 -9.83 -5.26 -0.03
C GLN A 64 -8.51 -4.73 0.56
N GLN A 65 -8.52 -4.28 1.82
CA GLN A 65 -7.31 -3.83 2.52
C GLN A 65 -6.28 -4.97 2.67
N HIS A 66 -6.73 -6.18 2.95
CA HIS A 66 -5.85 -7.34 3.07
C HIS A 66 -5.18 -7.68 1.74
N THR A 67 -5.94 -7.69 0.63
CA THR A 67 -5.38 -7.90 -0.71
C THR A 67 -4.34 -6.86 -1.06
N LEU A 68 -4.63 -5.59 -0.79
CA LEU A 68 -3.73 -4.48 -1.09
C LEU A 68 -2.45 -4.52 -0.25
N THR A 69 -2.56 -4.89 1.03
CA THR A 69 -1.40 -5.08 1.91
C THR A 69 -0.53 -6.25 1.43
N GLY A 70 -1.13 -7.30 0.90
CA GLY A 70 -0.41 -8.39 0.23
C GLY A 70 0.42 -7.87 -0.95
N ARG A 71 -0.21 -7.09 -1.84
CA ARG A 71 0.44 -6.52 -3.01
C ARG A 71 1.61 -5.59 -2.66
N MET A 72 1.43 -4.70 -1.68
CA MET A 72 2.51 -3.83 -1.22
C MET A 72 3.72 -4.60 -0.66
N ARG A 73 3.49 -5.75 -0.01
CA ARG A 73 4.59 -6.61 0.47
C ARG A 73 5.35 -7.26 -0.68
N GLU A 74 4.65 -7.75 -1.70
CA GLU A 74 5.28 -8.32 -2.90
C GLU A 74 6.18 -7.29 -3.59
N LEU A 75 5.66 -6.09 -3.84
CA LEU A 75 6.42 -5.00 -4.47
C LEU A 75 7.67 -4.62 -3.66
N ARG A 76 7.54 -4.56 -2.34
CA ARG A 76 8.69 -4.30 -1.45
C ARG A 76 9.73 -5.42 -1.56
N ASP A 77 9.30 -6.68 -1.60
CA ASP A 77 10.19 -7.82 -1.65
C ASP A 77 10.90 -7.92 -3.01
N GLU A 78 10.22 -7.58 -4.11
CA GLU A 78 10.79 -7.39 -5.45
C GLU A 78 11.85 -6.28 -5.47
N ALA A 79 11.52 -5.09 -4.96
CA ALA A 79 12.47 -3.99 -4.87
C ALA A 79 13.71 -4.36 -4.03
N ALA A 80 13.52 -5.09 -2.93
CA ALA A 80 14.63 -5.58 -2.11
C ALA A 80 15.50 -6.60 -2.87
N ALA A 81 14.92 -7.44 -3.73
CA ALA A 81 15.67 -8.35 -4.59
C ALA A 81 16.52 -7.59 -5.62
N HIS A 82 15.96 -6.56 -6.26
CA HIS A 82 16.69 -5.69 -7.19
C HIS A 82 17.89 -5.01 -6.53
N LEU A 83 17.71 -4.40 -5.35
CA LEU A 83 18.80 -3.74 -4.62
C LEU A 83 19.91 -4.72 -4.21
N ARG A 84 19.58 -5.98 -3.87
CA ARG A 84 20.58 -7.01 -3.57
C ARG A 84 21.38 -7.38 -4.81
N ALA A 85 20.71 -7.54 -5.96
CA ALA A 85 21.36 -7.85 -7.22
C ALA A 85 22.33 -6.74 -7.66
N GLU A 86 21.93 -5.48 -7.55
CA GLU A 86 22.81 -4.33 -7.85
C GLU A 86 24.05 -4.28 -6.96
N ARG A 87 23.87 -4.48 -5.64
CA ARG A 87 25.00 -4.52 -4.69
C ARG A 87 25.96 -5.67 -5.00
N GLN A 88 25.43 -6.84 -5.39
CA GLN A 88 26.26 -7.99 -5.78
C GLN A 88 27.04 -7.70 -7.06
N SER A 89 26.38 -7.09 -8.06
CA SER A 89 27.02 -6.70 -9.32
C SER A 89 28.14 -5.69 -9.10
N THR A 90 27.89 -4.65 -8.29
CA THR A 90 28.89 -3.63 -7.92
C THR A 90 30.10 -4.26 -7.22
N ARG A 91 29.86 -5.19 -6.29
CA ARG A 91 30.94 -5.92 -5.59
C ARG A 91 31.77 -6.78 -6.55
N ALA A 92 31.13 -7.45 -7.50
CA ALA A 92 31.82 -8.25 -8.50
C ALA A 92 32.67 -7.37 -9.43
N ALA A 93 32.13 -6.26 -9.92
CA ALA A 93 32.86 -5.30 -10.74
C ALA A 93 34.07 -4.73 -9.99
N SER A 94 33.91 -4.35 -8.71
CA SER A 94 35.05 -3.88 -7.90
C SER A 94 36.12 -4.97 -7.69
N ALA A 95 35.70 -6.23 -7.51
CA ALA A 95 36.63 -7.35 -7.35
C ALA A 95 37.41 -7.63 -8.64
N TYR A 96 36.77 -7.54 -9.81
CA TYR A 96 37.46 -7.67 -11.10
C TYR A 96 38.46 -6.54 -11.34
N ILE A 97 38.10 -5.29 -11.02
CA ILE A 97 39.02 -4.16 -11.12
C ILE A 97 40.22 -4.37 -10.19
N GLN A 98 39.98 -4.75 -8.93
CA GLN A 98 41.04 -4.98 -7.96
C GLN A 98 41.97 -6.14 -8.36
N ALA A 99 41.42 -7.25 -8.88
CA ALA A 99 42.21 -8.38 -9.37
C ALA A 99 43.02 -8.01 -10.63
N GLY A 100 42.45 -7.21 -11.54
CA GLY A 100 43.13 -6.72 -12.73
C GLY A 100 44.24 -5.70 -12.43
N THR A 101 44.16 -4.97 -11.32
CA THR A 101 45.24 -4.07 -10.87
C THR A 101 46.39 -4.77 -10.13
N LEU A 102 46.21 -6.03 -9.71
CA LEU A 102 47.21 -6.83 -9.01
C LEU A 102 47.93 -7.84 -9.92
N ALA A 103 47.51 -7.95 -11.19
CA ALA A 103 48.11 -8.77 -12.23
C ALA A 103 49.03 -7.91 -13.12
#